data_AF-A0AAW9BCA3-F1
#
_entry.id   AF-A0AAW9BCA3-F1
#
_cell.length_a   1.000
_cell.length_b   1.000
_cell.length_c   1.000
_cell.angle_alpha   90.00
_cell.angle_beta   90.00
_cell.angle_gamma   90.00
#
_symmetry.space_group_name_H-M   'P 1'
#
loop_
_entity.id
_entity.type
_entity.pdbx_description
1 polymer ?
#
loop_
_entity_poly.entity_id
_entity_poly.type
_entity_poly.pdbx_seq_one_letter_code
_entity_poly.pdbx_strand_id
1 'polypeptide(L)'
;MDIELSYKAKQVMADCISLAQQAFKRSFPIPSITFNVRGKAAGKAYLQLNQIRLNPILFRENPQAFLEEVIPHEVAHLITYQVYGRVRPHGKEWRGVME
;
A
#
# COMPACT_ATOMS: atom_id res chain seq x y z
N MET A 1 -2.58 -17.42 1.55
CA MET A 1 -1.42 -16.75 0.94
C MET A 1 -0.19 -17.51 1.39
N ASP A 2 0.82 -17.66 0.54
CA ASP A 2 2.12 -18.22 0.93
C ASP A 2 2.72 -17.41 2.10
N ILE A 3 3.33 -18.10 3.07
CA ILE A 3 3.98 -17.45 4.22
C ILE A 3 5.07 -16.50 3.74
N GLU A 4 5.86 -16.91 2.73
CA GLU A 4 6.96 -16.10 2.21
C GLU A 4 6.46 -14.82 1.55
N LEU A 5 5.47 -14.92 0.66
CA LEU A 5 4.88 -13.75 0.00
C LEU A 5 4.17 -12.83 1.00
N SER A 6 3.50 -13.40 2.01
CA SER A 6 2.90 -12.59 3.06
C SER A 6 3.95 -11.85 3.89
N TYR A 7 5.11 -12.45 4.12
CA TYR A 7 6.20 -11.81 4.84
C TYR A 7 6.82 -10.68 4.02
N LYS A 8 7.18 -10.95 2.75
CA LYS A 8 7.71 -9.94 1.82
C LYS A 8 6.76 -8.74 1.66
N ALA A 9 5.46 -8.99 1.53
CA ALA A 9 4.47 -7.92 1.43
C ALA A 9 4.44 -7.01 2.67
N LYS A 10 4.58 -7.59 3.87
CA LYS A 10 4.67 -6.81 5.12
C LYS A 10 5.98 -6.03 5.21
N GLN A 11 7.09 -6.58 4.72
CA GLN A 11 8.37 -5.86 4.67
C GLN A 11 8.29 -4.64 3.76
N VAL A 12 7.88 -4.82 2.51
CA VAL A 12 7.70 -3.70 1.55
C VAL A 12 6.78 -2.63 2.12
N MET A 13 5.63 -3.04 2.69
CA MET A 13 4.71 -2.10 3.33
C MET A 13 5.40 -1.32 4.45
N ALA A 14 6.16 -1.98 5.33
CA ALA A 14 6.88 -1.32 6.41
C ALA A 14 7.97 -0.38 5.89
N ASP A 15 8.68 -0.75 4.83
CA ASP A 15 9.70 0.08 4.20
C ASP A 15 9.09 1.35 3.60
N CYS A 16 7.98 1.24 2.86
CA CYS A 16 7.24 2.39 2.34
C CYS A 16 6.76 3.31 3.47
N ILE A 17 6.27 2.76 4.58
CA ILE A 17 5.88 3.57 5.74
C ILE A 17 7.10 4.25 6.35
N SER A 18 8.24 3.56 6.49
CA SER A 18 9.49 4.14 7.01
C SER A 18 9.96 5.32 6.16
N LEU A 19 9.94 5.17 4.82
CA LEU A 19 10.28 6.24 3.89
C LEU A 19 9.35 7.45 4.06
N ALA A 20 8.04 7.21 4.15
CA ALA A 20 7.08 8.28 4.40
C ALA A 20 7.33 8.98 5.75
N GLN A 21 7.64 8.23 6.82
CA GLN A 21 7.97 8.82 8.12
C GLN A 21 9.18 9.73 8.05
N GLN A 22 10.22 9.34 7.31
CA GLN A 22 11.42 10.13 7.12
C GLN A 22 11.13 11.41 6.31
N ALA A 23 10.40 11.27 5.20
CA ALA A 23 10.06 12.40 4.32
C ALA A 23 9.17 13.44 5.02
N PHE A 24 8.15 12.99 5.74
CA PHE A 24 7.20 13.88 6.44
C PHE A 24 7.63 14.24 7.87
N LYS A 25 8.75 13.70 8.35
CA LYS A 25 9.28 13.90 9.71
C LYS A 25 8.22 13.68 10.80
N ARG A 26 7.38 12.64 10.63
CA ARG A 26 6.31 12.28 11.57
C ARG A 26 6.05 10.78 11.55
N SER A 27 5.46 10.25 12.61
CA SER A 27 5.04 8.85 12.66
C SER A 27 3.75 8.62 11.87
N PHE A 28 3.58 7.40 11.35
CA PHE A 28 2.33 6.95 10.75
C PHE A 28 1.89 5.62 11.39
N PRO A 29 0.58 5.41 11.64
CA PRO A 29 0.08 4.11 12.04
C PRO A 29 0.36 3.06 10.96
N ILE A 30 0.86 1.90 11.40
CA ILE A 30 1.14 0.77 10.50
C ILE A 30 -0.18 0.20 9.97
N PRO A 31 -0.37 0.12 8.63
CA PRO A 31 -1.59 -0.44 8.09
C PRO A 31 -1.65 -1.97 8.21
N SER A 32 -2.89 -2.49 8.25
CA SER A 32 -3.10 -3.93 8.15
C SER A 32 -3.08 -4.40 6.69
N ILE A 33 -2.55 -5.59 6.43
CA ILE A 33 -2.54 -6.22 5.11
C ILE A 33 -3.35 -7.51 5.12
N THR A 34 -4.27 -7.66 4.17
CA THR A 34 -5.09 -8.87 4.01
C THR A 34 -5.14 -9.32 2.55
N PHE A 35 -5.49 -10.59 2.32
CA PHE A 35 -5.39 -11.24 1.01
C PHE A 35 -6.74 -11.82 0.57
N ASN A 36 -7.74 -10.96 0.36
CA ASN A 36 -9.12 -11.38 0.07
C ASN A 36 -9.77 -10.63 -1.11
N VAL A 37 -9.01 -9.83 -1.88
CA VAL A 37 -9.53 -9.22 -3.11
C VAL A 37 -9.78 -10.31 -4.15
N ARG A 38 -10.91 -10.20 -4.86
CA ARG A 38 -11.33 -11.12 -5.93
C ARG A 38 -11.53 -10.34 -7.24
N GLY A 39 -11.52 -11.06 -8.36
CA GLY A 39 -11.70 -10.49 -9.70
C GLY A 39 -10.42 -9.86 -10.25
N LYS A 40 -10.58 -8.82 -11.08
CA LYS A 40 -9.47 -8.23 -11.85
C LYS A 40 -8.62 -7.19 -11.09
N ALA A 41 -9.05 -6.75 -9.91
CA ALA A 41 -8.30 -5.78 -9.12
C ALA A 41 -7.11 -6.46 -8.43
N ALA A 42 -5.93 -5.82 -8.49
CA ALA A 42 -4.70 -6.30 -7.84
C ALA A 42 -4.66 -5.95 -6.35
N GLY A 43 -4.93 -4.68 -6.02
CA GLY A 43 -4.94 -4.15 -4.66
C GLY A 43 -6.08 -3.16 -4.45
N LYS A 44 -6.37 -2.84 -3.18
CA LYS A 44 -7.24 -1.74 -2.74
C LYS A 44 -6.81 -1.20 -1.38
N ALA A 45 -6.68 0.11 -1.27
CA ALA A 45 -6.54 0.84 -0.01
C ALA A 45 -7.91 1.23 0.58
N TYR A 46 -8.11 0.89 1.85
CA TYR A 46 -9.29 1.26 2.64
C TYR A 46 -8.89 2.37 3.61
N LEU A 47 -8.99 3.61 3.15
CA LEU A 47 -8.42 4.80 3.79
C LEU A 47 -8.80 4.94 5.27
N GLN A 48 -10.10 4.81 5.59
CA GLN A 48 -10.61 4.99 6.95
C GLN A 48 -10.20 3.86 7.91
N LEU A 49 -9.91 2.67 7.37
CA LEU A 49 -9.53 1.50 8.16
C LEU A 49 -8.01 1.34 8.28
N ASN A 50 -7.24 2.21 7.61
CA ASN A 50 -5.79 2.08 7.44
C ASN A 50 -5.42 0.63 7.02
N GLN A 51 -6.02 0.15 5.94
CA GLN A 51 -5.90 -1.24 5.51
C GLN A 51 -5.64 -1.35 4.01
N ILE A 52 -4.73 -2.28 3.65
CA ILE A 52 -4.50 -2.73 2.28
C ILE A 52 -5.10 -4.13 2.11
N ARG A 53 -5.83 -4.33 1.03
CA ARG A 53 -6.30 -5.65 0.61
C ARG A 53 -5.70 -6.00 -0.73
N LEU A 54 -5.11 -7.18 -0.84
CA LEU A 54 -4.48 -7.67 -2.06
C LEU A 54 -5.22 -8.88 -2.61
N ASN A 55 -5.07 -9.09 -3.91
CA ASN A 55 -5.60 -10.27 -4.60
C ASN A 55 -4.59 -11.42 -4.50
N PRO A 56 -4.91 -12.50 -3.76
CA PRO A 56 -3.96 -13.59 -3.54
C PRO A 56 -3.65 -14.43 -4.77
N ILE A 57 -4.50 -14.39 -5.79
CA ILE A 57 -4.28 -15.14 -7.04
C ILE A 57 -3.28 -14.35 -7.89
N LEU A 58 -3.61 -13.09 -8.21
CA LEU A 58 -2.75 -12.22 -9.02
C LEU A 58 -1.37 -12.00 -8.39
N PHE A 59 -1.30 -11.92 -7.05
CA PHE A 59 -0.02 -11.76 -6.36
C PHE A 59 0.87 -13.00 -6.51
N ARG A 60 0.32 -14.21 -6.42
CA ARG A 60 1.12 -15.43 -6.66
C ARG A 60 1.61 -15.53 -8.09
N GLU A 61 0.82 -15.05 -9.04
CA GLU A 61 1.17 -15.06 -10.46
C GLU A 61 2.19 -13.97 -10.82
N ASN A 62 2.18 -12.84 -10.10
CA ASN A 62 2.99 -11.65 -10.41
C ASN A 62 3.63 -11.07 -9.13
N PRO A 63 4.48 -11.82 -8.41
CA PRO A 63 5.00 -11.42 -7.11
C PRO A 63 5.80 -10.12 -7.18
N GLN A 64 6.63 -9.96 -8.21
CA GLN A 64 7.47 -8.78 -8.38
C GLN A 64 6.63 -7.51 -8.57
N ALA A 65 5.65 -7.52 -9.48
CA ALA A 65 4.77 -6.38 -9.71
C ALA A 65 4.01 -5.94 -8.44
N PHE A 66 3.63 -6.90 -7.58
CA PHE A 66 2.98 -6.56 -6.32
C PHE A 66 3.92 -5.90 -5.31
N LEU A 67 5.15 -6.40 -5.21
CA LEU A 67 6.16 -5.89 -4.29
C LEU A 67 6.71 -4.53 -4.74
N GLU A 68 6.87 -4.32 -6.05
CA GLU A 68 7.47 -3.10 -6.61
C GLU A 68 6.44 -2.00 -6.92
N GLU A 69 5.20 -2.36 -7.26
CA GLU A 69 4.21 -1.39 -7.73
C GLU A 69 2.93 -1.39 -6.88
N VAL A 70 2.25 -2.54 -6.74
CA VAL A 70 0.90 -2.57 -6.14
C VAL A 70 0.93 -2.17 -4.66
N ILE A 71 1.83 -2.74 -3.86
CA ILE A 71 1.91 -2.42 -2.43
C ILE A 71 2.31 -0.94 -2.22
N PRO A 72 3.39 -0.43 -2.84
CA PRO A 72 3.73 0.99 -2.76
C PRO A 72 2.57 1.91 -3.18
N HIS A 73 1.87 1.57 -4.26
CA HIS A 73 0.71 2.31 -4.74
C HIS A 73 -0.40 2.43 -3.70
N GLU A 74 -0.78 1.31 -3.07
CA GLU A 74 -1.82 1.31 -2.04
C GLU A 74 -1.35 1.99 -0.75
N VAL A 75 -0.07 1.86 -0.38
CA VAL A 75 0.52 2.61 0.75
C VAL A 75 0.46 4.11 0.48
N ALA A 76 0.79 4.56 -0.73
CA ALA A 76 0.74 5.97 -1.10
C ALA A 76 -0.67 6.56 -0.97
N HIS A 77 -1.71 5.78 -1.30
CA HIS A 77 -3.09 6.19 -1.03
C HIS A 77 -3.36 6.42 0.46
N LEU A 78 -2.88 5.53 1.34
CA LEU A 78 -3.04 5.67 2.79
C LEU A 78 -2.26 6.87 3.34
N ILE A 79 -1.01 7.06 2.93
CA ILE A 79 -0.18 8.19 3.36
C ILE A 79 -0.80 9.50 2.88
N THR A 80 -1.19 9.59 1.61
CA THR A 80 -1.86 10.78 1.05
C THR A 80 -3.08 11.16 1.86
N TYR A 81 -3.94 10.18 2.19
CA TYR A 81 -5.13 10.43 3.00
C TYR A 81 -4.78 10.93 4.42
N GLN A 82 -3.76 10.36 5.04
CA GLN A 82 -3.34 10.76 6.39
C GLN A 82 -2.66 12.15 6.43
N VAL A 83 -2.06 12.60 5.32
CA VAL A 83 -1.42 13.92 5.24
C VAL A 83 -2.42 14.99 4.82
N TYR A 84 -3.25 14.72 3.82
CA TYR A 84 -4.06 15.72 3.13
C TYR A 84 -5.57 15.52 3.25
N GLY A 85 -6.03 14.43 3.86
CA GLY A 85 -7.45 14.07 3.90
C GLY A 85 -7.96 13.62 2.53
N ARG A 86 -9.24 13.91 2.25
CA ARG A 86 -9.89 13.49 1.00
C ARG A 86 -9.43 14.38 -0.16
N VAL A 87 -8.60 13.83 -1.03
CA VAL A 87 -8.11 14.48 -2.27
C VAL A 87 -8.44 13.64 -3.50
N ARG A 88 -8.14 14.17 -4.70
CA ARG A 88 -8.31 13.44 -5.96
C ARG A 88 -7.40 12.20 -5.98
N PRO A 89 -7.91 11.00 -6.30
CA PRO A 89 -7.08 9.82 -6.51
C PRO A 89 -6.02 10.09 -7.58
N HIS A 90 -4.77 9.71 -7.30
CA HIS A 90 -3.62 9.95 -8.19
C HIS A 90 -3.42 11.44 -8.57
N GLY A 91 -3.89 12.36 -7.72
CA GLY A 91 -3.71 13.80 -7.83
C GLY A 91 -2.28 14.25 -7.51
N LYS A 92 -2.06 15.57 -7.43
CA LYS A 92 -0.72 16.14 -7.15
C LYS A 92 -0.16 15.68 -5.81
N GLU A 93 -1.02 15.57 -4.80
CA GLU A 93 -0.65 15.13 -3.45
C GLU A 93 -0.18 13.68 -3.46
N TRP A 94 -0.91 12.81 -4.17
CA TRP A 94 -0.55 11.40 -4.28
C TRP A 94 0.71 11.20 -5.11
N ARG A 95 0.88 11.94 -6.21
CA ARG A 95 2.11 11.88 -7.02
C ARG A 95 3.33 12.32 -6.21
N GLY A 96 3.20 13.40 -5.43
CA GLY A 96 4.28 13.83 -4.54
C GLY A 96 4.58 12.88 -3.37
N VAL A 97 3.71 11.90 -3.08
CA VAL A 97 4.00 10.80 -2.14
C VAL A 97 4.69 9.63 -2.83
N MET A 98 4.50 9.46 -4.14
CA MET A 98 5.11 8.38 -4.94
C MET A 98 6.50 8.74 -5.49
N GLU A 99 6.81 10.02 -5.59
CA GLU A 99 8.11 10.58 -5.99
C GLU A 99 9.12 10.58 -4.83
#